data_AF-A0A0M4KEL5-F1
#
_entry.id   AF-A0A0M4KEL5-F1
#
_cell.length_a   1.000
_cell.length_b   1.000
_cell.length_c   1.000
_cell.angle_alpha   90.00
_cell.angle_beta   90.00
_cell.angle_gamma   90.00
#
_symmetry.space_group_name_H-M   'P 1'
#
loop_
_entity.id
_entity.type
_entity.pdbx_description
1 polymer ?
#
loop_
_entity_poly.entity_id
_entity_poly.type
_entity_poly.pdbx_seq_one_letter_code
_entity_poly.pdbx_strand_id
1 'polypeptide(L)'
;MRNQKNSINLLKKHNKIIRKFFKTNLMSLFAFIFDQTIFSITLVLFITNLFIKESNDIVSYLIVGGSIYLLLKFTYINWFSKSKFFQLICIFDYNLKLENHKFKAQRSLEFTPIWFWIYIIFSNFITVIFINYELSSILSDKPLLTAILESMLNVMLLPSFLNSFQKLTQSNKEVESNYKNLIKTQYFSNESLFKDAKFSENYLNVVFKKNDLVSKNGLFIFSNNKDLTNNEILEIKKINDKILDNYTKIWSNYYELLEESSMLEFSRKKAKNLFWIERVYDHIFLDFLNI
;
A
#
# COMPACT_ATOMS: atom_id res chain seq x y z
N MET A 1 -22.54 -27.38 -12.44
CA MET A 1 -22.21 -26.35 -13.46
C MET A 1 -22.78 -24.96 -13.17
N ARG A 2 -24.04 -24.81 -12.72
CA ARG A 2 -24.67 -23.49 -12.43
C ARG A 2 -23.93 -22.69 -11.35
N ASN A 3 -23.58 -23.30 -10.21
CA ASN A 3 -22.80 -22.64 -9.14
C ASN A 3 -21.40 -22.18 -9.58
N GLN A 4 -20.75 -22.93 -10.47
CA GLN A 4 -19.42 -22.56 -10.98
C GLN A 4 -19.45 -21.37 -11.94
N LYS A 5 -20.53 -21.21 -12.72
CA LYS A 5 -20.74 -20.07 -13.62
C LYS A 5 -21.09 -18.81 -12.81
N ASN A 6 -21.89 -18.97 -11.74
CA ASN A 6 -22.23 -17.91 -10.81
C ASN A 6 -20.99 -17.38 -10.07
N SER A 7 -20.11 -18.25 -9.56
CA SER A 7 -18.86 -17.82 -8.90
C SER A 7 -17.90 -17.06 -9.84
N ILE A 8 -17.89 -17.37 -11.14
CA ILE A 8 -17.09 -16.62 -12.12
C ILE A 8 -17.68 -15.23 -12.34
N ASN A 9 -19.00 -15.13 -12.47
CA ASN A 9 -19.67 -13.86 -12.70
C ASN A 9 -19.50 -12.90 -11.52
N LEU A 10 -19.65 -13.41 -10.29
CA LEU A 10 -19.38 -12.65 -9.07
C LEU A 10 -17.94 -12.10 -9.06
N LEU A 11 -16.95 -12.97 -9.25
CA LEU A 11 -15.54 -12.54 -9.26
C LEU A 11 -15.25 -11.52 -10.37
N LYS A 12 -15.85 -11.66 -11.56
CA LYS A 12 -15.69 -10.69 -12.66
C LYS A 12 -16.30 -9.34 -12.29
N LYS A 13 -17.49 -9.33 -11.69
CA LYS A 13 -18.17 -8.12 -11.23
C LYS A 13 -17.31 -7.35 -10.23
N HIS A 14 -16.87 -8.01 -9.14
CA HIS A 14 -16.08 -7.35 -8.11
C HIS A 14 -14.68 -6.97 -8.58
N ASN A 15 -14.03 -7.77 -9.45
CA ASN A 15 -12.77 -7.34 -10.06
C ASN A 15 -12.92 -6.06 -10.90
N LYS A 16 -14.04 -5.89 -11.62
CA LYS A 16 -14.32 -4.66 -12.37
C LYS A 16 -14.54 -3.47 -11.44
N ILE A 17 -15.20 -3.66 -10.30
CA ILE A 17 -15.40 -2.63 -9.28
C ILE A 17 -14.05 -2.23 -8.66
N ILE A 18 -13.31 -3.22 -8.16
CA ILE A 18 -12.03 -3.01 -7.47
C ILE A 18 -10.99 -2.29 -8.34
N ARG A 19 -10.92 -2.63 -9.64
CA ARG A 19 -10.02 -1.96 -10.58
C ARG A 19 -10.21 -0.44 -10.65
N LYS A 20 -11.41 0.07 -10.33
CA LYS A 20 -11.67 1.52 -10.31
C LYS A 20 -11.00 2.22 -9.13
N PHE A 21 -10.75 1.52 -8.03
CA PHE A 21 -10.07 2.09 -6.87
C PHE A 21 -8.56 2.22 -7.11
N PHE A 22 -7.96 1.34 -7.91
CA PHE A 22 -6.54 1.39 -8.17
C PHE A 22 -6.16 2.53 -9.12
N LYS A 23 -5.40 3.50 -8.61
CA LYS A 23 -4.75 4.55 -9.41
C LYS A 23 -3.24 4.37 -9.35
N THR A 24 -2.60 4.47 -10.51
CA THR A 24 -1.14 4.42 -10.62
C THR A 24 -0.55 5.80 -10.36
N ASN A 25 0.36 5.87 -9.39
CA ASN A 25 1.24 7.02 -9.20
C ASN A 25 2.40 6.92 -10.19
N LEU A 26 2.33 7.69 -11.28
CA LEU A 26 3.33 7.69 -12.35
C LEU A 26 4.74 7.97 -11.83
N MET A 27 4.90 8.91 -10.89
CA MET A 27 6.22 9.26 -10.34
C MET A 27 6.85 8.06 -9.61
N SER A 28 6.05 7.33 -8.84
CA SER A 28 6.52 6.12 -8.14
C SER A 28 6.78 4.98 -9.11
N LEU A 29 6.01 4.87 -10.20
CA LEU A 29 6.25 3.89 -11.26
C LEU A 29 7.56 4.16 -11.99
N PHE A 30 7.82 5.39 -12.40
CA PHE A 30 9.07 5.76 -13.08
C PHE A 30 10.28 5.55 -12.18
N ALA A 31 10.21 5.93 -10.91
CA ALA A 31 11.27 5.65 -9.94
C ALA A 31 11.53 4.14 -9.83
N PHE A 32 10.46 3.33 -9.73
CA PHE A 32 10.60 1.88 -9.68
C PHE A 32 11.27 1.32 -10.94
N ILE A 33 10.82 1.71 -12.14
CA ILE A 33 11.41 1.27 -13.42
C ILE A 33 12.89 1.66 -13.49
N PHE A 34 13.23 2.89 -13.11
CA PHE A 34 14.61 3.37 -13.09
C PHE A 34 15.49 2.50 -12.18
N ASP A 35 15.01 2.21 -10.96
CA ASP A 35 15.73 1.34 -10.02
C ASP A 35 15.87 -0.09 -10.58
N GLN A 36 14.84 -0.62 -11.26
CA GLN A 36 14.92 -1.92 -11.96
C GLN A 36 15.96 -1.93 -13.08
N THR A 37 16.05 -0.85 -13.84
CA THR A 37 17.03 -0.70 -14.92
C THR A 37 18.44 -0.70 -14.35
N ILE A 38 18.70 0.05 -13.28
CA ILE A 38 20.01 0.05 -12.61
C ILE A 38 20.34 -1.35 -12.09
N PHE A 39 19.42 -1.99 -11.37
CA PHE A 39 19.63 -3.36 -10.88
C PHE A 39 19.94 -4.35 -12.00
N SER A 40 19.21 -4.28 -13.11
CA SER A 40 19.42 -5.16 -14.27
C SER A 40 20.77 -4.91 -14.94
N ILE A 41 21.18 -3.65 -15.11
CA ILE A 41 22.50 -3.28 -15.66
C ILE A 41 23.60 -3.82 -14.74
N THR A 42 23.51 -3.56 -13.43
CA THR A 42 24.49 -4.05 -12.45
C THR A 42 24.57 -5.58 -12.44
N LEU A 43 23.43 -6.27 -12.56
CA LEU A 43 23.38 -7.73 -12.62
C LEU A 43 24.02 -8.28 -13.90
N VAL A 44 23.75 -7.69 -15.07
CA VAL A 44 24.39 -8.08 -16.33
C VAL A 44 25.89 -7.83 -16.26
N LEU A 45 26.31 -6.65 -15.79
CA LEU A 45 27.73 -6.32 -15.60
C LEU A 45 28.41 -7.32 -14.68
N PHE A 46 27.81 -7.65 -13.54
CA PHE A 46 28.33 -8.63 -12.60
C PHE A 46 28.49 -10.01 -13.24
N ILE A 47 27.47 -10.52 -13.93
CA ILE A 47 27.54 -11.80 -14.63
C ILE A 47 28.64 -11.77 -15.69
N THR A 48 28.72 -10.72 -16.50
CA THR A 48 29.77 -10.60 -17.52
C THR A 48 31.16 -10.53 -16.90
N ASN A 49 31.32 -9.84 -15.76
CA ASN A 49 32.58 -9.72 -15.03
C ASN A 49 33.04 -11.10 -14.51
N LEU A 50 32.11 -11.94 -14.04
CA LEU A 50 32.42 -13.31 -13.60
C LEU A 50 33.00 -14.19 -14.72
N PHE A 51 32.52 -14.03 -15.95
CA PHE A 51 32.95 -14.86 -17.08
C PHE A 51 34.16 -14.31 -17.82
N ILE A 52 34.28 -12.99 -17.92
CA ILE A 52 35.31 -12.37 -18.75
C ILE A 52 36.66 -12.33 -18.03
N LYS A 53 36.70 -12.41 -16.68
CA LYS A 53 37.90 -12.62 -15.81
C LYS A 53 39.15 -11.76 -16.08
N GLU A 54 39.15 -10.92 -17.11
CA GLU A 54 40.15 -9.89 -17.34
C GLU A 54 39.77 -8.68 -16.50
N SER A 55 40.74 -8.30 -15.67
CA SER A 55 40.77 -7.21 -14.69
C SER A 55 40.42 -5.85 -15.29
N ASN A 56 39.15 -5.65 -15.64
CA ASN A 56 38.67 -4.34 -16.02
C ASN A 56 38.10 -3.66 -14.77
N ASP A 57 39.00 -3.06 -13.99
CA ASP A 57 38.68 -2.37 -12.73
C ASP A 57 37.49 -1.40 -12.87
N ILE A 58 37.32 -0.80 -14.06
CA ILE A 58 36.22 0.11 -14.39
C ILE A 58 34.86 -0.59 -14.25
N VAL A 59 34.74 -1.83 -14.71
CA VAL A 59 33.49 -2.61 -14.62
C VAL A 59 33.16 -2.88 -13.15
N SER A 60 34.17 -3.24 -12.35
CA SER A 60 34.03 -3.46 -10.91
C SER A 60 33.61 -2.20 -10.16
N TYR A 61 34.21 -1.04 -10.47
CA TYR A 61 33.77 0.24 -9.89
C TYR A 61 32.33 0.60 -10.29
N LEU A 62 31.91 0.29 -11.53
CA LEU A 62 30.52 0.49 -11.95
C LEU A 62 29.56 -0.45 -11.21
N ILE A 63 29.95 -1.71 -10.98
CA ILE A 63 29.16 -2.67 -10.19
C ILE A 63 29.00 -2.15 -8.75
N VAL A 64 30.11 -1.77 -8.12
CA VAL A 64 30.13 -1.23 -6.75
C VAL A 64 29.30 0.04 -6.66
N GLY A 65 29.48 0.99 -7.58
CA GLY A 65 28.73 2.24 -7.63
C GLY A 65 27.21 2.03 -7.79
N GLY A 66 26.81 1.18 -8.75
CA GLY A 66 25.40 0.82 -8.94
C GLY A 66 24.81 0.13 -7.71
N SER A 67 25.58 -0.74 -7.07
CA SER A 67 25.15 -1.46 -5.87
C SER A 67 25.01 -0.55 -4.64
N ILE A 68 25.93 0.41 -4.46
CA ILE A 68 25.84 1.43 -3.40
C ILE A 68 24.62 2.32 -3.61
N TYR A 69 24.36 2.78 -4.84
CA TYR A 69 23.17 3.57 -5.14
C TYR A 69 21.90 2.82 -4.74
N LEU A 70 21.77 1.56 -5.15
CA LEU A 70 20.62 0.72 -4.84
C LEU A 70 20.47 0.55 -3.33
N LEU A 71 21.56 0.27 -2.62
CA LEU A 71 21.57 0.05 -1.19
C LEU A 71 21.16 1.32 -0.41
N LEU A 72 21.73 2.48 -0.75
CA LEU A 72 21.34 3.78 -0.18
C LEU A 72 19.85 4.07 -0.41
N LYS A 73 19.37 3.80 -1.62
CA LYS A 73 17.97 4.02 -1.98
C LYS A 73 17.04 3.10 -1.18
N PHE A 74 17.36 1.81 -1.08
CA PHE A 74 16.59 0.85 -0.28
C PHE A 74 16.56 1.26 1.19
N THR A 75 17.70 1.65 1.76
CA THR A 75 17.77 2.11 3.14
C THR A 75 16.96 3.39 3.36
N TYR A 76 17.05 4.37 2.45
CA TYR A 76 16.21 5.57 2.50
C TYR A 76 14.71 5.21 2.45
N ILE A 77 14.30 4.35 1.52
CA ILE A 77 12.90 3.93 1.38
C ILE A 77 12.41 3.24 2.66
N ASN A 78 13.22 2.36 3.24
CA ASN A 78 12.86 1.57 4.41
C ASN A 78 12.92 2.36 5.73
N TRP A 79 13.87 3.29 5.89
CA TRP A 79 13.93 4.19 7.05
C TRP A 79 12.78 5.17 7.08
N PHE A 80 12.49 5.83 5.96
CA PHE A 80 11.41 6.81 5.92
C PHE A 80 10.03 6.18 5.75
N SER A 81 9.95 4.84 5.73
CA SER A 81 8.73 4.09 5.46
C SER A 81 7.98 4.50 4.20
N LYS A 82 8.68 5.07 3.22
CA LYS A 82 8.12 5.57 1.95
C LYS A 82 8.22 4.51 0.84
N SER A 83 8.04 3.23 1.17
CA SER A 83 7.97 2.15 0.17
C SER A 83 6.65 2.26 -0.58
N LYS A 84 6.57 3.26 -1.45
CA LYS A 84 5.37 3.55 -2.22
C LYS A 84 5.30 2.56 -3.35
N PHE A 85 4.52 1.51 -3.14
CA PHE A 85 4.03 0.75 -4.27
C PHE A 85 3.35 1.73 -5.25
N PHE A 86 3.63 1.56 -6.54
CA PHE A 86 3.19 2.52 -7.55
C PHE A 86 1.68 2.53 -7.77
N GLN A 87 0.93 1.56 -7.22
CA GLN A 87 -0.54 1.59 -7.21
C GLN A 87 -1.06 1.94 -5.82
N LEU A 88 -2.01 2.86 -5.80
CA LEU A 88 -2.71 3.30 -4.59
C LEU A 88 -4.20 2.98 -4.72
N ILE A 89 -4.83 2.64 -3.60
CA ILE A 89 -6.29 2.52 -3.52
C ILE A 89 -6.84 3.93 -3.27
N CYS A 90 -7.37 4.57 -4.30
CA CYS A 90 -8.03 5.86 -4.22
C CYS A 90 -9.51 5.67 -3.91
N ILE A 91 -9.95 6.12 -2.73
CA ILE A 91 -11.36 6.01 -2.31
C ILE A 91 -12.14 7.21 -2.85
N PHE A 92 -11.62 8.42 -2.63
CA PHE A 92 -12.19 9.65 -3.16
C PHE A 92 -11.12 10.70 -3.45
N ASP A 93 -11.42 11.58 -4.39
CA ASP A 93 -10.59 12.72 -4.78
C ASP A 93 -11.53 13.86 -5.20
N TYR A 94 -11.70 14.84 -4.31
CA TYR A 94 -12.56 15.99 -4.50
C TYR A 94 -11.74 17.28 -4.43
N ASN A 95 -11.90 18.13 -5.44
CA ASN A 95 -11.37 19.49 -5.42
C ASN A 95 -12.46 20.44 -4.96
N LEU A 96 -12.20 21.16 -3.87
CA LEU A 96 -13.01 22.23 -3.32
C LEU A 96 -12.39 23.58 -3.68
N LYS A 97 -13.24 24.50 -4.11
CA LYS A 97 -12.87 25.91 -4.24
C LYS A 97 -13.73 26.67 -3.25
N LEU A 98 -13.17 26.94 -2.08
CA LEU A 98 -13.71 27.90 -1.14
C LEU A 98 -13.36 29.31 -1.63
N GLU A 99 -14.01 30.35 -1.10
CA GLU A 99 -13.91 31.72 -1.64
C GLU A 99 -12.45 32.20 -1.72
N ASN A 100 -11.66 31.92 -0.67
CA ASN A 100 -10.25 32.33 -0.58
C ASN A 100 -9.25 31.18 -0.73
N HIS A 101 -9.71 29.92 -0.76
CA HIS A 101 -8.84 28.75 -0.68
C HIS A 101 -9.24 27.64 -1.63
N LYS A 102 -8.27 27.08 -2.36
CA LYS A 102 -8.45 25.82 -3.08
C LYS A 102 -8.00 24.69 -2.17
N PHE A 103 -8.93 23.83 -1.78
CA PHE A 103 -8.68 22.69 -0.93
C PHE A 103 -8.88 21.39 -1.72
N LYS A 104 -8.02 20.39 -1.50
CA LYS A 104 -8.16 19.08 -2.14
C LYS A 104 -8.41 18.04 -1.05
N ALA A 105 -9.63 17.50 -1.01
CA ALA A 105 -9.99 16.39 -0.14
C ALA A 105 -9.72 15.07 -0.88
N GLN A 106 -8.63 14.40 -0.53
CA GLN A 106 -8.25 13.13 -1.14
C GLN A 106 -7.93 12.09 -0.06
N ARG A 107 -8.46 10.87 -0.22
CA ARG A 107 -8.05 9.70 0.56
C ARG A 107 -7.53 8.62 -0.37
N SER A 108 -6.23 8.33 -0.23
CA SER A 108 -5.56 7.25 -0.93
C SER A 108 -4.81 6.37 0.05
N LEU A 109 -4.97 5.06 -0.07
CA LEU A 109 -4.29 4.07 0.76
C LEU A 109 -3.14 3.44 -0.01
N GLU A 110 -2.02 3.28 0.67
CA GLU A 110 -0.90 2.51 0.16
C GLU A 110 -1.24 1.02 0.29
N PHE A 111 -1.39 0.33 -0.84
CA PHE A 111 -1.58 -1.11 -0.87
C PHE A 111 -0.34 -1.74 -1.47
N THR A 112 0.59 -2.14 -0.62
CA THR A 112 1.82 -2.80 -1.06
C THR A 112 1.62 -4.32 -1.06
N PRO A 113 1.60 -4.98 -2.22
CA PRO A 113 1.38 -6.42 -2.28
C PRO A 113 2.60 -7.19 -1.73
N ILE A 114 2.35 -8.36 -1.14
CA ILE A 114 3.40 -9.20 -0.51
C ILE A 114 4.53 -9.55 -1.49
N TRP A 115 4.20 -9.82 -2.76
CA TRP A 115 5.22 -10.14 -3.77
C TRP A 115 6.22 -8.99 -3.98
N PHE A 116 5.79 -7.74 -3.79
CA PHE A 116 6.65 -6.56 -3.93
C PHE A 116 7.63 -6.46 -2.77
N TRP A 117 7.19 -6.78 -1.55
CA TRP A 117 8.08 -6.91 -0.39
C TRP A 117 9.11 -8.02 -0.57
N ILE A 118 8.67 -9.20 -1.03
CA ILE A 118 9.57 -10.32 -1.34
C ILE A 118 10.60 -9.90 -2.40
N TYR A 119 10.13 -9.21 -3.45
CA TYR A 119 11.01 -8.68 -4.50
C TYR A 119 12.06 -7.71 -3.93
N ILE A 120 11.67 -6.74 -3.09
CA ILE A 120 12.60 -5.79 -2.47
C ILE A 120 13.64 -6.51 -1.62
N ILE A 121 13.21 -7.45 -0.76
CA ILE A 121 14.09 -8.24 0.09
C ILE A 121 15.11 -9.01 -0.74
N PHE A 122 14.65 -9.66 -1.81
CA PHE A 122 15.50 -10.45 -2.69
C PHE A 122 16.48 -9.59 -3.50
N SER A 123 16.03 -8.47 -4.06
CA SER A 123 16.89 -7.53 -4.79
C SER A 123 17.99 -6.97 -3.87
N ASN A 124 17.62 -6.57 -2.65
CA ASN A 124 18.58 -6.05 -1.68
C ASN A 124 19.60 -7.13 -1.27
N PHE A 125 19.15 -8.36 -1.04
CA PHE A 125 20.05 -9.49 -0.76
C PHE A 125 21.06 -9.73 -1.89
N ILE A 126 20.63 -9.71 -3.16
CA ILE A 126 21.53 -9.84 -4.31
C ILE A 126 22.52 -8.69 -4.38
N THR A 127 22.07 -7.45 -4.18
CA THR A 127 22.95 -6.26 -4.19
C THR A 127 24.06 -6.37 -3.14
N VAL A 128 23.77 -6.93 -1.97
CA VAL A 128 24.78 -7.18 -0.94
C VAL A 128 25.80 -8.23 -1.38
N ILE A 129 25.36 -9.30 -2.05
CA ILE A 129 26.26 -10.30 -2.61
C ILE A 129 27.22 -9.66 -3.61
N PHE A 130 26.73 -8.78 -4.49
CA PHE A 130 27.58 -8.07 -5.45
C PHE A 130 28.66 -7.25 -4.74
N ILE A 131 28.29 -6.47 -3.73
CA ILE A 131 29.25 -5.65 -2.98
C ILE A 131 30.29 -6.53 -2.28
N ASN A 132 29.85 -7.57 -1.55
CA ASN A 132 30.77 -8.46 -0.83
C ASN A 132 31.72 -9.21 -1.77
N TYR A 133 31.23 -9.65 -2.93
CA TYR A 133 32.07 -10.31 -3.92
C TYR A 133 33.16 -9.37 -4.45
N GLU A 134 32.78 -8.18 -4.91
CA GLU A 134 33.71 -7.18 -5.45
C GLU A 134 34.69 -6.65 -4.38
N LEU A 135 34.25 -6.56 -3.11
CA LEU A 135 35.10 -6.24 -1.97
C LEU A 135 36.19 -7.30 -1.74
N SER A 136 35.81 -8.58 -1.81
CA SER A 136 36.73 -9.69 -1.56
C SER A 136 37.68 -10.00 -2.72
N SER A 137 37.32 -9.65 -3.96
CA SER A 137 38.09 -9.99 -5.16
C SER A 137 39.04 -8.88 -5.64
N ILE A 138 38.55 -7.65 -5.76
CA ILE A 138 39.23 -6.57 -6.52
C ILE A 138 39.58 -5.37 -5.63
N LEU A 139 38.83 -5.14 -4.55
CA LEU A 139 39.10 -4.04 -3.61
C LEU A 139 39.89 -4.48 -2.37
N SER A 140 40.28 -5.75 -2.28
CA SER A 140 41.13 -6.29 -1.20
C SER A 140 42.43 -5.50 -1.03
N ASP A 141 42.99 -4.98 -2.13
CA ASP A 141 44.21 -4.16 -2.15
C ASP A 141 43.99 -2.70 -1.68
N LYS A 142 42.74 -2.30 -1.37
CA LYS A 142 42.37 -0.95 -0.90
C LYS A 142 41.69 -0.99 0.48
N PRO A 143 42.46 -1.17 1.57
CA PRO A 143 41.91 -1.44 2.91
C PRO A 143 40.97 -0.36 3.43
N LEU A 144 41.23 0.92 3.09
CA LEU A 144 40.37 2.03 3.51
C LEU A 144 38.98 1.96 2.86
N LEU A 145 38.91 1.66 1.55
CA LEU A 145 37.64 1.59 0.84
C LEU A 145 36.81 0.39 1.31
N THR A 146 37.48 -0.73 1.54
CA THR A 146 36.87 -1.95 2.10
C THR A 146 36.25 -1.68 3.47
N ALA A 147 36.98 -1.05 4.39
CA ALA A 147 36.47 -0.72 5.73
C ALA A 147 35.26 0.23 5.70
N ILE A 148 35.26 1.22 4.81
CA ILE A 148 34.12 2.13 4.63
C ILE A 148 32.89 1.38 4.12
N LEU A 149 33.06 0.54 3.10
CA LEU A 149 31.95 -0.19 2.49
C LEU A 149 31.37 -1.26 3.41
N GLU A 150 32.21 -2.01 4.14
CA GLU A 150 31.76 -2.96 5.16
C GLU A 150 30.97 -2.26 6.28
N SER A 151 31.47 -1.10 6.74
CA SER A 151 30.77 -0.30 7.74
C SER A 151 29.41 0.20 7.24
N MET A 152 29.35 0.68 5.99
CA MET A 152 28.09 1.10 5.35
C MET A 152 27.11 -0.07 5.23
N LEU A 153 27.56 -1.25 4.77
CA LEU A 153 26.73 -2.45 4.67
C LEU A 153 26.11 -2.80 6.02
N ASN A 154 26.92 -2.84 7.08
CA ASN A 154 26.46 -3.22 8.41
C ASN A 154 25.42 -2.24 8.99
N VAL A 155 25.64 -0.93 8.82
CA VAL A 155 24.73 0.12 9.31
C VAL A 155 23.42 0.17 8.52
N MET A 156 23.48 -0.08 7.21
CA MET A 156 22.35 0.14 6.31
C MET A 156 21.46 -1.09 6.14
N LEU A 157 22.00 -2.30 6.25
CA LEU A 157 21.26 -3.54 6.01
C LEU A 157 20.43 -3.98 7.20
N LEU A 158 21.00 -4.02 8.40
CA LEU A 158 20.31 -4.55 9.58
C LEU A 158 18.98 -3.82 9.85
N PRO A 159 18.96 -2.47 9.91
CA PRO A 159 17.71 -1.74 10.13
C PRO A 159 16.73 -1.86 8.96
N SER A 160 17.24 -1.94 7.73
CA SER A 160 16.44 -2.06 6.50
C SER A 160 15.73 -3.42 6.40
N PHE A 161 16.43 -4.51 6.75
CA PHE A 161 15.87 -5.85 6.86
C PHE A 161 14.87 -5.93 8.00
N LEU A 162 15.24 -5.49 9.21
CA LEU A 162 14.36 -5.52 10.37
C LEU A 162 13.06 -4.74 10.13
N ASN A 163 13.13 -3.53 9.56
CA ASN A 163 11.93 -2.76 9.21
C ASN A 163 11.07 -3.45 8.15
N SER A 164 11.68 -4.07 7.12
CA SER A 164 10.93 -4.81 6.10
C SER A 164 10.21 -6.03 6.68
N PHE A 165 10.87 -6.79 7.55
CA PHE A 165 10.27 -7.92 8.25
C PHE A 165 9.21 -7.50 9.28
N GLN A 166 9.47 -6.41 10.02
CA GLN A 166 8.47 -5.81 10.90
C GLN A 166 7.24 -5.37 10.13
N LYS A 167 7.36 -4.76 8.95
CA LYS A 167 6.19 -4.42 8.11
C LYS A 167 5.43 -5.64 7.58
N LEU A 168 6.13 -6.75 7.33
CA LEU A 168 5.47 -8.02 6.98
C LEU A 168 4.74 -8.65 8.17
N THR A 169 5.17 -8.37 9.41
CA THR A 169 4.66 -9.00 10.64
C THR A 169 3.72 -8.11 11.45
N GLN A 170 3.85 -6.78 11.35
CA GLN A 170 2.92 -5.78 11.86
C GLN A 170 1.69 -5.72 10.95
N SER A 171 0.82 -6.72 11.09
CA SER A 171 -0.60 -6.38 11.06
C SER A 171 -0.98 -5.98 12.49
N ASN A 172 -1.72 -4.89 12.67
CA ASN A 172 -2.36 -4.60 13.95
C ASN A 172 -3.42 -5.70 14.16
N LYS A 173 -2.97 -6.87 14.66
CA LYS A 173 -3.78 -8.08 14.76
C LYS A 173 -5.03 -7.85 15.58
N GLU A 174 -4.97 -6.99 16.59
CA GLU A 174 -6.10 -6.62 17.45
C GLU A 174 -7.16 -5.83 16.67
N VAL A 175 -6.75 -4.76 15.98
CA VAL A 175 -7.64 -3.93 15.14
C VAL A 175 -8.26 -4.76 14.01
N GLU A 176 -7.44 -5.58 13.34
CA GLU A 176 -7.87 -6.48 12.27
C GLU A 176 -8.83 -7.56 12.78
N SER A 177 -8.59 -8.08 13.99
CA SER A 177 -9.45 -9.06 14.67
C SER A 177 -10.79 -8.45 15.08
N ASN A 178 -10.79 -7.25 15.67
CA ASN A 178 -12.01 -6.58 16.09
C ASN A 178 -12.90 -6.22 14.89
N TYR A 179 -12.32 -5.64 13.83
CA TYR A 179 -13.04 -5.42 12.58
C TYR A 179 -13.58 -6.73 11.99
N LYS A 180 -12.77 -7.79 11.97
CA LYS A 180 -13.21 -9.09 11.44
C LYS A 180 -14.37 -9.65 12.24
N ASN A 181 -14.30 -9.64 13.56
CA ASN A 181 -15.31 -10.24 14.43
C ASN A 181 -16.61 -9.42 14.47
N LEU A 182 -16.53 -8.09 14.54
CA LEU A 182 -17.68 -7.20 14.69
C LEU A 182 -18.37 -6.85 13.38
N ILE A 183 -17.61 -6.70 12.30
CA ILE A 183 -18.13 -6.22 11.02
C ILE A 183 -18.22 -7.35 10.00
N LYS A 184 -17.10 -8.02 9.72
CA LYS A 184 -17.01 -8.98 8.61
C LYS A 184 -17.73 -10.29 8.89
N THR A 185 -17.51 -10.90 10.05
CA THR A 185 -18.11 -12.17 10.43
C THR A 185 -19.61 -12.03 10.73
N GLN A 186 -20.03 -10.85 11.20
CA GLN A 186 -21.43 -10.52 11.47
C GLN A 186 -22.04 -9.65 10.35
N TYR A 187 -21.57 -9.81 9.10
CA TYR A 187 -21.99 -8.96 7.99
C TYR A 187 -23.52 -8.90 7.82
N PHE A 188 -24.21 -10.02 8.07
CA PHE A 188 -25.68 -10.15 7.99
C PHE A 188 -26.42 -9.19 8.94
N SER A 189 -25.82 -8.83 10.08
CA SER A 189 -26.37 -7.83 11.01
C SER A 189 -26.01 -6.39 10.63
N ASN A 190 -25.13 -6.21 9.64
CA ASN A 190 -24.50 -4.95 9.29
C ASN A 190 -24.87 -4.45 7.88
N GLU A 191 -25.87 -5.01 7.19
CA GLU A 191 -26.32 -4.51 5.88
C GLU A 191 -26.63 -2.99 5.92
N SER A 192 -27.29 -2.56 6.99
CA SER A 192 -27.69 -1.17 7.23
C SER A 192 -26.64 -0.32 7.95
N LEU A 193 -25.39 -0.80 8.10
CA LEU A 193 -24.35 -0.15 8.92
C LEU A 193 -24.24 1.36 8.66
N PHE A 194 -24.19 1.77 7.40
CA PHE A 194 -24.07 3.18 7.02
C PHE A 194 -25.39 3.97 6.96
N LYS A 195 -26.56 3.32 7.07
CA LYS A 195 -27.87 4.00 7.02
C LYS A 195 -28.14 4.81 8.30
N ASP A 196 -27.64 4.33 9.44
CA ASP A 196 -27.84 4.96 10.75
C ASP A 196 -26.65 5.82 11.19
N ALA A 197 -25.67 5.99 10.30
CA ALA A 197 -24.45 6.70 10.57
C ALA A 197 -24.72 8.21 10.66
N LYS A 198 -24.23 8.86 11.73
CA LYS A 198 -24.40 10.31 11.95
C LYS A 198 -23.05 10.99 12.08
N PHE A 199 -22.91 12.16 11.45
CA PHE A 199 -21.75 13.01 11.68
C PHE A 199 -21.69 13.46 13.14
N SER A 200 -20.49 13.43 13.69
CA SER A 200 -20.17 14.08 14.96
C SER A 200 -20.28 15.59 14.82
N GLU A 201 -20.13 16.29 15.95
CA GLU A 201 -19.92 17.73 15.93
C GLU A 201 -18.78 18.13 14.98
N ASN A 202 -18.99 19.22 14.24
CA ASN A 202 -18.05 19.81 13.28
C ASN A 202 -17.56 18.88 12.15
N TYR A 203 -18.25 17.76 11.89
CA TYR A 203 -17.90 16.78 10.86
C TYR A 203 -16.48 16.19 11.03
N LEU A 204 -16.00 16.03 12.26
CA LEU A 204 -14.69 15.42 12.53
C LEU A 204 -14.66 13.93 12.17
N ASN A 205 -15.77 13.24 12.43
CA ASN A 205 -15.93 11.80 12.27
C ASN A 205 -17.42 11.45 12.12
N VAL A 206 -17.67 10.17 11.86
CA VAL A 206 -19.02 9.58 11.80
C VAL A 206 -19.15 8.52 12.88
N VAL A 207 -20.28 8.55 13.58
CA VAL A 207 -20.61 7.65 14.68
C VAL A 207 -21.72 6.69 14.24
N PHE A 208 -21.52 5.40 14.51
CA PHE A 208 -22.42 4.31 14.19
C PHE A 208 -23.13 3.85 15.46
N LYS A 209 -24.36 4.33 15.66
CA LYS A 209 -25.10 4.11 16.93
C LYS A 209 -25.41 2.65 17.26
N LYS A 210 -25.51 1.76 16.26
CA LYS A 210 -25.89 0.36 16.49
C LYS A 210 -24.77 -0.49 17.10
N ASN A 211 -23.51 -0.16 16.79
CA ASN A 211 -22.36 -1.02 17.07
C ASN A 211 -21.25 -0.28 17.84
N ASP A 212 -21.53 0.93 18.33
CA ASP A 212 -20.56 1.83 18.98
C ASP A 212 -19.26 2.04 18.20
N LEU A 213 -19.36 1.98 16.86
CA LEU A 213 -18.22 2.23 15.99
C LEU A 213 -18.09 3.70 15.66
N VAL A 214 -16.86 4.11 15.41
CA VAL A 214 -16.51 5.49 15.08
C VAL A 214 -15.52 5.48 13.92
N SER A 215 -15.70 6.38 12.94
CA SER A 215 -14.70 6.56 11.89
C SER A 215 -13.45 7.29 12.42
N LYS A 216 -12.29 7.11 11.79
CA LYS A 216 -11.11 7.91 12.12
C LYS A 216 -11.35 9.41 11.89
N ASN A 217 -10.69 10.21 12.70
CA ASN A 217 -10.66 11.67 12.52
C ASN A 217 -9.89 12.04 11.24
N GLY A 218 -10.31 13.12 10.58
CA GLY A 218 -9.63 13.64 9.38
C GLY A 218 -9.97 12.92 8.06
N LEU A 219 -10.96 12.01 8.07
CA LEU A 219 -11.56 11.46 6.85
C LEU A 219 -12.53 12.43 6.18
N PHE A 220 -13.14 13.29 6.98
CA PHE A 220 -14.11 14.29 6.56
C PHE A 220 -13.51 15.69 6.72
N ILE A 221 -14.09 16.65 6.03
CA ILE A 221 -13.64 18.03 6.05
C ILE A 221 -14.25 18.71 7.27
N PHE A 222 -13.38 19.15 8.17
CA PHE A 222 -13.76 19.87 9.36
C PHE A 222 -14.47 21.18 9.00
N SER A 223 -15.63 21.43 9.61
CA SER A 223 -16.37 22.67 9.45
C SER A 223 -16.44 23.40 10.80
N ASN A 224 -15.81 24.57 10.89
CA ASN A 224 -15.95 25.46 12.04
C ASN A 224 -16.79 26.69 11.67
N ASN A 225 -17.87 26.92 12.40
CA ASN A 225 -18.77 28.05 12.18
C ASN A 225 -18.14 29.41 12.50
N LYS A 226 -16.98 29.44 13.18
CA LYS A 226 -16.27 30.69 13.52
C LYS A 226 -15.37 31.20 12.39
N ASP A 227 -14.85 30.31 11.56
CA ASP A 227 -13.81 30.63 10.57
C ASP A 227 -14.32 30.55 9.12
N LEU A 228 -15.55 30.06 8.91
CA LEU A 228 -16.14 29.80 7.60
C LEU A 228 -17.48 30.50 7.44
N THR A 229 -17.78 30.93 6.22
CA THR A 229 -19.09 31.48 5.88
C THR A 229 -20.16 30.39 5.83
N ASN A 230 -21.44 30.77 5.97
CA ASN A 230 -22.56 29.84 5.87
C ASN A 230 -22.61 29.08 4.53
N ASN A 231 -22.19 29.72 3.44
CA ASN A 231 -22.13 29.09 2.11
C ASN A 231 -21.03 28.03 2.05
N GLU A 232 -19.83 28.34 2.55
CA GLU A 232 -18.71 27.39 2.62
C GLU A 232 -19.05 26.18 3.49
N ILE A 233 -19.73 26.39 4.61
CA ILE A 233 -20.22 25.30 5.47
C ILE A 233 -21.19 24.40 4.69
N LEU A 234 -22.14 24.96 3.93
CA LEU A 234 -23.07 24.16 3.13
C LEU A 234 -22.35 23.35 2.04
N GLU A 235 -21.31 23.90 1.40
CA GLU A 235 -20.50 23.17 0.43
C GLU A 235 -19.71 22.03 1.06
N ILE A 236 -19.08 22.28 2.22
CA ILE A 236 -18.36 21.27 2.99
C ILE A 236 -19.31 20.12 3.39
N LYS A 237 -20.50 20.45 3.89
CA LYS A 237 -21.53 19.46 4.24
C LYS A 237 -21.89 18.57 3.05
N LYS A 238 -22.19 19.17 1.89
CA LYS A 238 -22.49 18.43 0.65
C LYS A 238 -21.37 17.48 0.24
N ILE A 239 -20.11 17.85 0.49
CA ILE A 239 -18.96 17.00 0.15
C ILE A 239 -18.76 15.90 1.18
N ASN A 240 -18.92 16.19 2.46
CA ASN A 240 -18.90 15.16 3.51
C ASN A 240 -20.00 14.12 3.29
N ASP A 241 -21.21 14.54 2.88
CA ASP A 241 -22.30 13.64 2.51
C ASP A 241 -21.93 12.78 1.28
N LYS A 242 -21.27 13.35 0.26
CA LYS A 242 -20.77 12.59 -0.89
C LYS A 242 -19.69 11.58 -0.51
N ILE A 243 -18.78 11.95 0.42
CA ILE A 243 -17.77 11.03 0.95
C ILE A 243 -18.45 9.86 1.66
N LEU A 244 -19.42 10.14 2.53
CA LEU A 244 -20.18 9.11 3.24
C LEU A 244 -20.95 8.21 2.27
N ASP A 245 -21.63 8.77 1.27
CA ASP A 245 -22.34 8.02 0.23
C ASP A 245 -21.41 7.10 -0.59
N ASN A 246 -20.17 7.53 -0.86
CA ASN A 246 -19.18 6.65 -1.48
C ASN A 246 -18.87 5.44 -0.59
N TYR A 247 -18.63 5.64 0.71
CA TYR A 247 -18.38 4.53 1.63
C TYR A 247 -19.59 3.61 1.76
N THR A 248 -20.81 4.17 1.80
CA THR A 248 -22.07 3.39 1.77
C THR A 248 -22.17 2.51 0.53
N LYS A 249 -21.85 3.04 -0.66
CA LYS A 249 -21.82 2.27 -1.90
C LYS A 249 -20.73 1.19 -1.89
N ILE A 250 -19.55 1.49 -1.36
CA ILE A 250 -18.47 0.50 -1.22
C ILE A 250 -18.93 -0.64 -0.29
N TRP A 251 -19.58 -0.30 0.83
CA TRP A 251 -20.09 -1.27 1.79
C TRP A 251 -21.18 -2.14 1.19
N SER A 252 -22.15 -1.56 0.48
CA SER A 252 -23.21 -2.32 -0.20
C SER A 252 -22.62 -3.34 -1.20
N ASN A 253 -21.61 -2.94 -1.99
CA ASN A 253 -20.92 -3.89 -2.87
C ASN A 253 -20.17 -4.96 -2.06
N TYR A 254 -19.57 -4.61 -0.93
CA TYR A 254 -18.84 -5.59 -0.13
C TYR A 254 -19.79 -6.58 0.56
N TYR A 255 -20.91 -6.11 1.08
CA TYR A 255 -21.98 -6.92 1.65
C TYR A 255 -22.48 -7.95 0.62
N GLU A 256 -22.78 -7.51 -0.61
CA GLU A 256 -23.20 -8.41 -1.71
C GLU A 256 -22.14 -9.49 -1.97
N LEU A 257 -20.85 -9.14 -1.97
CA LEU A 257 -19.78 -10.12 -2.12
C LEU A 257 -19.77 -11.14 -0.98
N LEU A 258 -19.88 -10.69 0.27
CA LEU A 258 -19.86 -11.56 1.45
C LEU A 258 -21.08 -12.49 1.45
N GLU A 259 -22.27 -11.98 1.15
CA GLU A 259 -23.50 -12.74 1.07
C GLU A 259 -23.43 -13.79 -0.04
N GLU A 260 -23.14 -13.39 -1.29
CA GLU A 260 -23.09 -14.33 -2.40
C GLU A 260 -21.95 -15.34 -2.26
N SER A 261 -20.79 -14.94 -1.71
CA SER A 261 -19.67 -15.85 -1.52
C SER A 261 -19.94 -16.91 -0.45
N SER A 262 -20.74 -16.60 0.58
CA SER A 262 -21.15 -17.57 1.60
C SER A 262 -21.99 -18.72 1.05
N MET A 263 -22.72 -18.48 -0.05
CA MET A 263 -23.63 -19.43 -0.68
C MET A 263 -23.00 -20.22 -1.86
N LEU A 264 -21.77 -19.88 -2.26
CA LEU A 264 -21.14 -20.40 -3.47
C LEU A 264 -19.90 -21.26 -3.18
N GLU A 265 -19.73 -22.31 -3.97
CA GLU A 265 -18.50 -23.11 -3.94
C GLU A 265 -17.41 -22.52 -4.86
N PHE A 266 -16.21 -22.39 -4.30
CA PHE A 266 -15.04 -21.88 -5.02
C PHE A 266 -13.97 -22.96 -5.18
N SER A 267 -13.45 -23.11 -6.39
CA SER A 267 -12.23 -23.89 -6.60
C SER A 267 -11.01 -23.18 -6.01
N ARG A 268 -9.93 -23.91 -5.72
CA ARG A 268 -8.72 -23.39 -5.07
C ARG A 268 -8.17 -22.08 -5.69
N LYS A 269 -8.12 -22.00 -7.03
CA LYS A 269 -7.69 -20.78 -7.74
C LYS A 269 -8.66 -19.61 -7.55
N LYS A 270 -9.97 -19.90 -7.59
CA LYS A 270 -11.02 -18.88 -7.44
C LYS A 270 -11.12 -18.39 -6.00
N ALA A 271 -10.95 -19.27 -5.01
CA ALA A 271 -10.86 -18.92 -3.60
C ALA A 271 -9.70 -17.95 -3.33
N LYS A 272 -8.54 -18.17 -3.96
CA LYS A 272 -7.41 -17.23 -3.88
C LYS A 272 -7.76 -15.85 -4.47
N ASN A 273 -8.52 -15.81 -5.57
CA ASN A 273 -8.96 -14.54 -6.16
C ASN A 273 -9.97 -13.82 -5.25
N LEU A 274 -10.95 -14.55 -4.71
CA LEU A 274 -11.91 -14.01 -3.74
C LEU A 274 -11.18 -13.42 -2.53
N PHE A 275 -10.22 -14.14 -1.97
CA PHE A 275 -9.39 -13.66 -0.86
C PHE A 275 -8.72 -12.32 -1.17
N TRP A 276 -8.14 -12.13 -2.37
CA TRP A 276 -7.54 -10.85 -2.75
C TRP A 276 -8.56 -9.73 -2.90
N ILE A 277 -9.74 -10.02 -3.44
CA ILE A 277 -10.85 -9.07 -3.57
C ILE A 277 -11.29 -8.60 -2.18
N GLU A 278 -11.52 -9.53 -1.25
CA GLU A 278 -11.89 -9.22 0.14
C GLU A 278 -10.84 -8.36 0.82
N ARG A 279 -9.54 -8.66 0.64
CA ARG A 279 -8.46 -7.88 1.25
C ARG A 279 -8.48 -6.40 0.84
N VAL A 280 -8.86 -6.09 -0.41
CA VAL A 280 -8.99 -4.69 -0.85
C VAL A 280 -10.10 -3.99 -0.08
N TYR A 281 -11.26 -4.62 0.07
CA TYR A 281 -12.36 -4.06 0.87
C TYR A 281 -11.99 -3.93 2.35
N ASP A 282 -11.35 -4.95 2.92
CA ASP A 282 -10.88 -4.94 4.30
C ASP A 282 -9.91 -3.78 4.55
N HIS A 283 -8.97 -3.52 3.64
CA HIS A 283 -8.08 -2.35 3.73
C HIS A 283 -8.82 -1.01 3.71
N ILE A 284 -9.89 -0.89 2.93
CA ILE A 284 -10.72 0.33 2.89
C ILE A 284 -11.41 0.56 4.24
N PHE A 285 -12.00 -0.48 4.83
CA PHE A 285 -12.76 -0.34 6.08
C PHE A 285 -11.87 -0.29 7.33
N LEU A 286 -10.74 -1.00 7.34
CA LEU A 286 -9.71 -0.85 8.39
C LEU A 286 -9.08 0.54 8.39
N ASP A 287 -8.98 1.18 7.21
CA ASP A 287 -8.56 2.58 7.15
C ASP A 287 -9.65 3.53 7.68
N PHE A 288 -10.91 3.26 7.33
CA PHE A 288 -12.05 4.10 7.69
C PHE A 288 -12.40 4.06 9.19
N LEU A 289 -12.43 2.88 9.80
CA LEU A 289 -12.88 2.69 11.18
C LEU A 289 -11.73 2.94 12.19
N ASN A 290 -12.09 3.54 13.32
CA ASN A 290 -11.21 3.70 14.48
C ASN A 290 -11.47 2.53 15.45
N ILE A 291 -10.85 1.38 15.15
CA ILE A 291 -10.97 0.11 15.88
C ILE A 291 -9.57 -0.31 16.34
#